data_AF-A0A4Y2UK43-F1
#
_entry.id   AF-A0A4Y2UK43-F1
#
_cell.length_a   1.000
_cell.length_b   1.000
_cell.length_c   1.000
_cell.angle_alpha   90.00
_cell.angle_beta   90.00
_cell.angle_gamma   90.00
#
_symmetry.space_group_name_H-M   'P 1'
#
loop_
_entity.id
_entity.type
_entity.pdbx_description
1 polymer ?
#
loop_
_entity_poly.entity_id
_entity_poly.type
_entity_poly.pdbx_seq_one_letter_code
_entity_poly.pdbx_strand_id
1 'polypeptide(L)'
;MAEGTTNILGKGDVSLEIMDNSGKVSLLLKNVLYAPQMVRNLISLRKFDLAHYSILVKNFKMIIRTPRNRLFLTVPLIDKFYVIKANVIKMQNDSAAYISDKDGIELWHARFGHLNMQGLKDFSKSNNVYGLENLKGNVDKCDTCCLTKSSRASFPNIDKI
;
A
#
# COMPACT_ATOMS: atom_id res chain seq x y z
N MET A 1 -19.38 0.36 -26.02
CA MET A 1 -18.72 0.80 -24.77
C MET A 1 -17.94 -0.39 -24.25
N ALA A 2 -16.61 -0.27 -24.12
CA ALA A 2 -15.80 -1.34 -23.56
C ALA A 2 -15.72 -1.11 -22.05
N GLU A 3 -16.48 -1.87 -21.28
CA GLU A 3 -16.35 -1.89 -19.82
C GLU A 3 -15.29 -2.94 -19.47
N GLY A 4 -14.19 -2.48 -18.86
CA GLY A 4 -13.16 -3.34 -18.31
C GLY A 4 -13.11 -3.15 -16.80
N THR A 5 -13.22 -4.23 -16.05
CA THR A 5 -13.02 -4.23 -14.60
C THR A 5 -11.57 -4.56 -14.29
N THR A 6 -10.98 -3.89 -13.30
CA THR A 6 -9.62 -4.20 -12.81
C THR A 6 -9.62 -4.23 -11.29
N ASN A 7 -8.83 -5.16 -10.72
CA ASN A 7 -8.71 -5.27 -9.27
C ASN A 7 -7.77 -4.19 -8.73
N ILE A 8 -8.24 -3.47 -7.72
CA ILE A 8 -7.44 -2.50 -6.97
C ILE A 8 -6.79 -3.23 -5.79
N LEU A 9 -5.46 -3.29 -5.76
CA LEU A 9 -4.71 -3.96 -4.70
C LEU A 9 -4.33 -3.02 -3.55
N GLY A 10 -4.40 -1.71 -3.76
CA GLY A 10 -4.05 -0.74 -2.72
C GLY A 10 -4.34 0.70 -3.10
N LYS A 11 -4.09 1.60 -2.15
CA LYS A 11 -4.24 3.04 -2.32
C LYS A 11 -3.13 3.73 -1.55
N GLY A 12 -2.56 4.80 -2.13
CA GLY A 12 -1.49 5.54 -1.48
C GLY A 12 -1.10 6.80 -2.24
N ASP A 13 0.00 7.40 -1.82
CA ASP A 13 0.59 8.58 -2.45
C ASP A 13 1.82 8.16 -3.28
N VAL A 14 1.99 8.76 -4.46
CA VAL A 14 3.10 8.46 -5.37
C VAL A 14 3.74 9.75 -5.84
N SER A 15 5.06 9.82 -5.75
CA SER A 15 5.85 10.93 -6.29
C SER A 15 6.43 10.55 -7.65
N LEU A 16 6.22 11.41 -8.64
CA LEU A 16 6.71 11.25 -10.00
C LEU A 16 7.75 12.32 -10.30
N GLU A 17 8.84 11.93 -10.97
CA GLU A 17 9.79 12.84 -11.60
C GLU A 17 9.48 12.90 -13.10
N ILE A 18 9.10 14.08 -13.57
CA ILE A 18 8.80 14.35 -14.97
C ILE A 18 10.00 15.09 -15.56
N MET A 19 10.53 14.55 -16.65
CA MET A 19 11.55 15.22 -17.45
C MET A 19 10.85 16.11 -18.47
N ASP A 20 10.92 17.43 -18.27
CA ASP A 20 10.51 18.42 -19.26
C ASP A 20 11.75 19.08 -19.88
N ASN A 21 11.59 19.74 -21.02
CA ASN A 21 12.67 20.46 -21.72
C ASN A 21 13.31 21.57 -20.87
N SER A 22 12.62 22.01 -19.82
CA SER A 22 13.05 23.05 -18.88
C SER A 22 13.72 22.51 -17.62
N GLY A 23 13.73 21.19 -17.41
CA GLY A 23 14.33 20.53 -16.26
C GLY A 23 13.45 19.45 -15.62
N LYS A 24 13.86 18.99 -14.45
CA LYS A 24 13.14 17.98 -13.66
C LYS A 24 12.02 18.63 -12.86
N VAL A 25 10.80 18.14 -13.03
CA VAL A 25 9.62 18.58 -12.28
C VAL A 25 9.10 17.43 -11.44
N SER A 26 8.91 17.64 -10.14
CA SER A 26 8.30 16.65 -9.25
C SER A 26 6.79 16.86 -9.16
N LEU A 27 6.03 15.76 -9.26
CA LEU A 27 4.58 15.73 -9.11
C LEU A 27 4.18 14.70 -8.05
N LEU A 28 3.61 15.17 -6.95
CA LEU A 28 3.02 14.32 -5.92
C LEU A 28 1.55 14.05 -6.23
N LEU A 29 1.22 12.80 -6.51
CA LEU A 29 -0.15 12.32 -6.68
C LEU A 29 -0.65 11.73 -5.36
N LYS A 30 -1.67 12.35 -4.77
CA LYS A 30 -2.26 11.92 -3.50
C LYS A 30 -3.47 11.00 -3.69
N ASN A 31 -3.56 9.99 -2.84
CA ASN A 31 -4.70 9.08 -2.76
C ASN A 31 -5.02 8.42 -4.12
N VAL A 32 -4.01 7.86 -4.78
CA VAL A 32 -4.12 7.12 -6.04
C VAL A 32 -4.31 5.63 -5.81
N LEU A 33 -4.92 4.96 -6.78
CA LEU A 33 -5.19 3.52 -6.72
C LEU A 33 -4.04 2.74 -7.35
N TYR A 34 -3.66 1.63 -6.73
CA TYR A 34 -2.70 0.68 -7.28
C TYR A 34 -3.45 -0.45 -8.00
N ALA A 35 -3.36 -0.45 -9.33
CA ALA A 35 -4.01 -1.40 -10.22
C ALA A 35 -2.98 -2.02 -11.19
N PRO A 36 -2.25 -3.07 -10.79
CA PRO A 36 -1.12 -3.60 -11.58
C PRO A 36 -1.54 -4.24 -12.91
N GLN A 37 -2.83 -4.60 -13.07
CA GLN A 37 -3.35 -5.14 -14.32
C GLN A 37 -3.56 -4.05 -15.39
N MET A 38 -3.50 -2.76 -15.03
CA MET A 38 -3.62 -1.68 -16.00
C MET A 38 -2.30 -1.48 -16.76
N VAL A 39 -2.36 -1.60 -18.09
CA VAL A 39 -1.19 -1.41 -18.98
C VAL A 39 -0.68 0.04 -18.96
N ARG A 40 -1.56 1.01 -18.69
CA ARG A 40 -1.22 2.44 -18.63
C ARG A 40 -1.83 3.08 -17.40
N ASN A 41 -1.07 3.98 -16.79
CA ASN A 41 -1.56 4.80 -15.68
C ASN A 41 -2.45 5.94 -16.22
N LEU A 42 -3.61 6.14 -15.58
CA LEU A 42 -4.49 7.26 -15.87
C LEU A 42 -4.42 8.30 -14.75
N ILE A 43 -4.19 9.56 -15.12
CA ILE A 43 -4.18 10.67 -14.17
C ILE A 43 -5.47 11.46 -14.34
N SER A 44 -6.24 11.59 -13.26
CA SER A 44 -7.52 12.29 -13.28
C SER A 44 -7.31 13.80 -13.41
N LEU A 45 -7.89 14.42 -14.44
CA LEU A 45 -7.91 15.88 -14.57
C LEU A 45 -8.62 16.57 -13.40
N ARG A 46 -9.66 15.93 -12.85
CA ARG A 46 -10.36 16.41 -11.66
C ARG A 46 -9.42 16.58 -10.46
N LYS A 47 -8.38 15.75 -10.32
CA LYS A 47 -7.41 15.89 -9.23
C LYS A 47 -6.58 17.18 -9.35
N PHE A 48 -6.26 17.60 -10.57
CA PHE A 48 -5.60 18.88 -10.81
C PHE A 48 -6.54 20.05 -10.53
N ASP A 49 -7.79 19.97 -10.99
CA ASP A 49 -8.81 20.98 -10.75
C ASP A 49 -9.08 21.18 -9.24
N LEU A 50 -9.26 20.10 -8.48
CA LEU A 50 -9.39 20.13 -7.02
C LEU A 50 -8.14 20.70 -6.31
N ALA A 51 -6.98 20.64 -6.94
CA ALA A 51 -5.74 21.23 -6.44
C ALA A 51 -5.53 22.67 -6.96
N HIS A 52 -6.54 23.28 -7.58
CA HIS A 52 -6.54 24.63 -8.14
C HIS A 52 -5.54 24.85 -9.28
N TYR A 53 -5.16 23.78 -10.00
CA TYR A 53 -4.38 23.91 -11.24
C TYR A 53 -5.32 24.25 -12.39
N SER A 54 -4.91 25.19 -13.24
CA SER A 54 -5.65 25.49 -14.47
C SER A 54 -5.16 24.59 -15.61
N ILE A 55 -6.09 24.06 -16.40
CA ILE A 55 -5.81 23.21 -17.55
C ILE A 55 -6.33 23.90 -18.82
N LEU A 56 -5.46 24.08 -19.81
CA LEU A 56 -5.82 24.58 -21.14
C LEU A 56 -5.44 23.54 -22.19
N VAL A 57 -6.41 23.06 -22.95
CA VAL A 57 -6.17 22.14 -24.06
C VAL A 57 -6.35 22.90 -25.37
N LYS A 58 -5.27 23.03 -26.14
CA LYS A 58 -5.28 23.72 -27.43
C LYS A 58 -4.11 23.23 -28.29
N ASN A 59 -4.29 23.25 -29.62
CA ASN A 59 -3.21 22.95 -30.58
C ASN A 59 -2.51 21.61 -30.29
N PHE A 60 -3.28 20.55 -30.02
CA PHE A 60 -2.77 19.20 -29.73
C PHE A 60 -1.83 19.13 -28.51
N LYS A 61 -1.94 20.09 -27.58
CA LYS A 61 -1.19 20.13 -26.33
C LYS A 61 -2.11 20.47 -25.16
N MET A 62 -1.80 19.91 -24.00
CA MET A 62 -2.42 20.26 -22.73
C MET A 62 -1.42 21.06 -21.90
N ILE A 63 -1.79 22.26 -21.52
CA ILE A 63 -0.98 23.18 -20.72
C ILE A 63 -1.57 23.21 -19.32
N ILE A 64 -0.78 22.80 -18.34
CA ILE A 64 -1.16 22.80 -16.93
C ILE A 64 -0.38 23.92 -16.25
N ARG A 65 -1.09 24.79 -15.50
CA ARG A 65 -0.46 25.84 -14.69
C ARG A 65 -0.81 25.68 -13.23
N THR A 66 0.14 26.05 -12.38
CA THR A 66 -0.04 26.13 -10.93
C THR A 66 -1.12 27.15 -10.55
N PRO A 67 -1.65 27.13 -9.32
CA PRO A 67 -2.60 28.13 -8.83
C PRO A 67 -2.10 29.58 -8.94
N ARG A 68 -0.77 29.78 -8.96
CA ARG A 68 -0.12 31.08 -9.16
C ARG A 68 0.06 31.45 -10.64
N ASN A 69 -0.65 30.77 -11.54
CA ASN A 69 -0.60 30.93 -12.99
C ASN A 69 0.79 30.71 -13.63
N ARG A 70 1.70 30.00 -12.93
CA ARG A 70 3.01 29.61 -13.49
C ARG A 70 2.86 28.33 -14.30
N LEU A 71 3.50 28.28 -15.47
CA LEU A 71 3.57 27.06 -16.28
C LEU A 71 4.14 25.92 -15.43
N PHE A 72 3.41 24.81 -15.36
CA PHE A 72 3.81 23.61 -14.63
C PHE A 72 4.22 22.50 -15.58
N LEU A 73 3.35 22.14 -16.53
CA LEU A 73 3.60 21.08 -17.50
C LEU A 73 3.01 21.46 -18.87
N THR A 74 3.70 21.04 -19.93
CA THR A 74 3.16 21.01 -21.29
C THR A 74 3.15 19.56 -21.77
N VAL A 75 1.96 19.02 -22.01
CA VAL A 75 1.76 17.60 -22.32
C VAL A 75 1.34 17.45 -23.78
N PRO A 76 2.09 16.74 -24.63
CA PRO A 76 1.73 16.53 -26.02
C PRO A 76 0.63 15.46 -26.18
N LEU A 77 -0.18 15.59 -27.22
CA LEU A 77 -1.04 14.52 -27.69
C LEU A 77 -0.21 13.47 -28.44
N ILE A 78 -0.25 12.22 -28.00
CA ILE A 78 0.39 11.06 -28.60
C ILE A 78 -0.63 9.93 -28.65
N ASP A 79 -0.89 9.38 -29.85
CA ASP A 79 -1.80 8.24 -30.06
C ASP A 79 -3.15 8.37 -29.32
N LYS A 80 -3.75 9.56 -29.41
CA LYS A 80 -5.04 9.96 -28.79
C LYS A 80 -5.01 10.30 -27.29
N PHE A 81 -3.87 10.20 -26.62
CA PHE A 81 -3.74 10.55 -25.20
C PHE A 81 -2.79 11.73 -24.98
N TYR A 82 -3.05 12.52 -23.94
CA TYR A 82 -2.05 13.47 -23.44
C TYR A 82 -1.09 12.71 -22.52
N VAL A 83 0.12 12.46 -23.01
CA VAL A 83 1.06 11.52 -22.37
C VAL A 83 2.17 12.26 -21.64
N ILE A 84 2.33 11.95 -20.35
CA ILE A 84 3.46 12.39 -19.52
C ILE A 84 4.42 11.22 -19.40
N LYS A 85 5.70 11.44 -19.74
CA LYS A 85 6.78 10.49 -19.42
C LYS A 85 7.36 10.85 -18.07
N ALA A 86 7.22 9.96 -17.11
CA ALA A 86 7.67 10.18 -15.74
C ALA A 86 8.31 8.92 -15.16
N ASN A 87 9.28 9.12 -14.26
CA ASN A 87 9.85 8.08 -13.43
C ASN A 87 9.23 8.12 -12.05
N VAL A 88 8.94 6.97 -11.45
CA VAL A 88 8.50 6.93 -10.05
C VAL A 88 9.70 7.20 -9.17
N ILE A 89 9.61 8.24 -8.34
CA ILE A 89 10.58 8.47 -7.28
C ILE A 89 10.25 7.47 -6.18
N LYS A 90 11.14 6.50 -5.95
CA LYS A 90 11.04 5.64 -4.77
C LYS A 90 11.14 6.54 -3.54
N MET A 91 10.01 6.81 -2.89
CA MET A 91 10.04 7.43 -1.58
C MET A 91 10.70 6.40 -0.66
N GLN A 92 11.91 6.70 -0.18
CA GLN A 92 12.49 6.02 0.96
C GLN A 92 11.56 6.33 2.13
N ASN A 93 10.61 5.45 2.38
CA ASN A 93 9.82 5.54 3.59
C ASN A 93 10.73 5.08 4.74
N ASP A 94 11.23 6.04 5.52
CA ASP A 94 11.72 5.86 6.90
C ASP A 94 10.59 5.47 7.89
N SER A 95 9.50 4.93 7.36
CA SER A 95 8.41 4.35 8.15
C SER A 95 7.97 3.14 7.36
N ALA A 96 8.56 2.01 7.75
CA ALA A 96 8.34 0.72 7.13
C ALA A 96 6.86 0.34 7.22
N ALA A 97 6.08 0.72 6.19
CA ALA A 97 4.94 -0.08 5.79
C ALA A 97 5.52 -1.38 5.22
N TYR A 98 5.83 -2.32 6.09
CA TYR A 98 6.11 -3.70 5.71
C TYR A 98 4.84 -4.24 5.04
N ILE A 99 4.78 -4.17 3.72
CA ILE A 99 4.05 -5.19 2.96
C ILE A 99 4.99 -6.38 2.98
N SER A 100 4.91 -7.19 4.04
CA SER A 100 5.48 -8.52 3.96
C SER A 100 4.50 -9.36 3.15
N ASP A 101 4.95 -9.98 2.06
CA ASP A 101 4.24 -11.04 1.33
C ASP A 101 3.99 -12.31 2.18
N LYS A 102 4.14 -12.19 3.51
CA LYS A 102 4.02 -13.21 4.53
C LYS A 102 3.35 -12.62 5.78
N ASP A 103 2.10 -12.19 5.67
CA ASP A 103 1.20 -12.12 6.84
C ASP A 103 0.90 -13.56 7.33
N GLY A 104 1.96 -14.29 7.71
CA GLY A 104 1.90 -15.65 8.21
C GLY A 104 1.37 -15.69 9.64
N ILE A 105 0.91 -16.86 10.05
CA ILE A 105 0.39 -17.10 11.41
C ILE A 105 1.39 -16.72 12.52
N GLU A 106 2.70 -16.82 12.26
CA GLU A 106 3.76 -16.39 13.18
C GLU A 106 3.78 -14.88 13.46
N LEU A 107 3.56 -14.06 12.42
CA LEU A 107 3.55 -12.61 12.56
C LEU A 107 2.33 -12.16 13.38
N TRP A 108 1.17 -12.74 13.09
CA TRP A 108 -0.05 -12.48 13.84
C TRP A 108 0.02 -13.00 15.27
N HIS A 109 0.65 -14.16 15.48
CA HIS A 109 0.95 -14.67 16.82
C HIS A 109 1.77 -13.65 17.65
N ALA A 110 2.82 -13.08 17.07
CA ALA A 110 3.64 -12.07 17.73
C ALA A 110 2.87 -10.75 17.99
N ARG A 111 2.12 -10.25 17.00
CA ARG A 111 1.31 -9.01 17.11
C ARG A 111 0.28 -9.07 18.24
N PHE A 112 -0.33 -10.24 18.46
CA PHE A 112 -1.29 -10.47 19.53
C PHE A 112 -0.64 -10.83 20.88
N GLY A 113 0.64 -10.49 21.09
CA GLY A 113 1.32 -10.74 22.35
C GLY A 113 1.52 -12.22 22.63
N HIS A 114 1.91 -12.98 21.59
CA HIS A 114 2.11 -14.42 21.66
C HIS A 114 0.83 -15.18 22.08
N LEU A 115 -0.34 -14.75 21.60
CA LEU A 115 -1.62 -15.42 21.85
C LEU A 115 -1.56 -16.90 21.45
N ASN A 116 -2.25 -17.76 22.20
CA ASN A 116 -2.31 -19.17 21.87
C ASN A 116 -2.93 -19.38 20.47
N MET A 117 -2.53 -20.45 19.79
CA MET A 117 -2.93 -20.70 18.39
C MET A 117 -4.44 -20.86 18.22
N GLN A 118 -5.12 -21.41 19.22
CA GLN A 118 -6.57 -21.58 19.17
C GLN A 118 -7.30 -20.23 19.18
N GLY A 119 -6.96 -19.36 20.13
CA GLY A 119 -7.51 -18.01 20.23
C GLY A 119 -7.21 -17.19 18.97
N LEU A 120 -6.01 -17.32 18.39
CA LEU A 120 -5.69 -16.64 17.14
C LEU A 120 -6.57 -17.11 15.97
N LYS A 121 -6.86 -18.42 15.89
CA LYS A 121 -7.80 -18.99 14.91
C LYS A 121 -9.24 -18.56 15.17
N ASP A 122 -9.64 -18.43 16.43
CA ASP A 122 -10.98 -17.96 16.80
C ASP A 122 -11.16 -16.48 16.42
N PHE A 123 -10.14 -15.64 16.63
CA PHE A 123 -10.13 -14.26 16.16
C PHE A 123 -10.23 -14.17 14.63
N SER A 124 -9.48 -15.00 13.91
CA SER A 124 -9.55 -15.07 12.44
C SER A 124 -10.95 -15.41 11.92
N LYS A 125 -11.69 -16.30 12.62
CA LYS A 125 -13.07 -16.66 12.27
C LYS A 125 -14.10 -15.60 12.65
N SER A 126 -13.81 -14.80 13.68
CA SER A 126 -14.75 -13.83 14.23
C SER A 126 -14.94 -12.56 13.37
N ASN A 127 -14.11 -12.37 12.35
CA ASN A 127 -14.10 -11.20 11.45
C ASN A 127 -13.99 -9.83 12.16
N ASN A 128 -13.55 -9.81 13.41
CA ASN A 128 -13.42 -8.60 14.24
C ASN A 128 -12.09 -7.86 14.02
N VAL A 129 -11.17 -8.44 13.25
CA VAL A 129 -9.83 -7.90 13.01
C VAL A 129 -9.59 -7.81 11.51
N TYR A 130 -9.49 -6.58 11.01
CA TYR A 130 -9.18 -6.32 9.60
C TYR A 130 -7.80 -6.89 9.25
N GLY A 131 -7.73 -7.71 8.18
CA GLY A 131 -6.49 -8.31 7.69
C GLY A 131 -6.08 -9.65 8.32
N LEU A 132 -6.84 -10.17 9.31
CA LEU A 132 -6.61 -11.49 9.92
C LEU A 132 -7.45 -12.60 9.26
N GLU A 133 -8.14 -12.31 8.18
CA GLU A 133 -9.09 -13.21 7.53
C GLU A 133 -8.38 -14.47 6.98
N ASN A 134 -9.00 -15.64 7.15
CA ASN A 134 -8.54 -16.91 6.58
C ASN A 134 -7.09 -17.31 6.97
N LEU A 135 -6.69 -17.02 8.20
CA LEU A 135 -5.35 -17.37 8.70
C LEU A 135 -5.16 -18.89 8.67
N LYS A 136 -4.14 -19.37 7.93
CA LYS A 136 -3.80 -20.79 7.79
C LYS A 136 -2.43 -21.08 8.40
N GLY A 137 -2.26 -22.31 8.88
CA GLY A 137 -1.00 -22.81 9.44
C GLY A 137 -1.04 -22.99 10.95
N ASN A 138 0.14 -23.24 11.51
CA ASN A 138 0.38 -23.38 12.94
C ASN A 138 1.78 -22.83 13.26
N VAL A 139 1.97 -22.33 14.47
CA VAL A 139 3.31 -22.05 15.00
C VAL A 139 3.75 -23.25 15.81
N ASP A 140 4.63 -24.07 15.25
CA ASP A 140 5.04 -25.34 15.87
C ASP A 140 5.92 -25.12 17.11
N LYS A 141 6.78 -24.10 17.07
CA LYS A 141 7.61 -23.71 18.21
C LYS A 141 7.84 -22.21 18.22
N CYS A 142 7.50 -21.57 19.33
CA CYS A 142 7.82 -20.17 19.60
C CYS A 142 8.69 -20.09 20.85
N ASP A 143 9.97 -19.74 20.68
CA ASP A 143 10.93 -19.68 21.78
C ASP A 143 10.48 -18.71 22.88
N THR A 144 9.91 -17.55 22.50
CA THR A 144 9.35 -16.59 23.45
C THR A 144 8.23 -17.22 24.29
N CYS A 145 7.32 -17.98 23.67
CA CYS A 145 6.27 -18.68 24.42
C CYS A 145 6.85 -19.73 25.36
N CYS A 146 7.84 -20.51 24.91
CA CYS A 146 8.46 -21.54 25.74
C CYS A 146 9.12 -20.93 26.99
N LEU A 147 9.80 -19.79 26.83
CA LEU A 147 10.47 -19.10 27.93
C LEU A 147 9.49 -18.40 28.88
N THR A 148 8.39 -17.85 28.36
CA THR A 148 7.48 -16.99 29.15
C THR A 148 6.22 -17.70 29.66
N LYS A 149 5.82 -18.81 29.04
CA LYS A 149 4.56 -19.54 29.33
C LYS A 149 4.79 -20.99 29.76
N SER A 150 6.03 -21.39 30.04
CA SER A 150 6.28 -22.70 30.64
C SER A 150 5.64 -22.76 32.02
N SER A 151 4.84 -23.80 32.26
CA SER A 151 4.32 -24.10 33.58
C SER A 151 5.40 -24.76 34.43
N ARG A 152 5.39 -24.48 35.74
CA ARG A 152 6.23 -25.22 36.69
C ARG A 152 5.76 -26.68 36.70
N ALA A 153 6.71 -27.61 36.61
CA ALA A 153 6.41 -29.02 36.79
C ALA A 153 5.74 -29.25 38.16
N SER A 154 4.85 -30.24 38.23
CA SER A 154 4.26 -30.66 39.50
C SER A 154 5.37 -31.08 40.47
N PHE A 155 5.16 -30.79 41.75
CA PHE A 155 6.05 -31.32 42.77
C PHE A 155 5.94 -32.84 42.81
N PRO A 156 7.06 -33.56 43.00
CA PRO A 156 7.02 -35.00 43.24
C PRO A 156 6.18 -35.28 44.49
N ASN A 157 5.38 -36.35 44.43
CA ASN A 157 4.63 -36.80 45.60
C ASN A 157 5.64 -37.23 46.67
N ILE A 158 5.53 -36.63 47.86
CA ILE A 158 6.24 -37.10 49.04
C ILE A 158 5.42 -38.26 49.57
N ASP A 159 5.94 -39.49 49.46
CA ASP A 159 5.35 -40.64 50.15
C ASP A 159 5.37 -40.33 51.66
N LYS A 160 4.19 -40.39 52.29
CA LYS A 160 4.05 -40.16 53.73
C LYS A 160 4.84 -41.24 54.48
N ILE A 161 5.78 -40.79 55.31
CA ILE A 161 6.52 -41.61 56.29
C ILE A 161 5.53 -42.20 57.30
#